data_AF-A0A1I6YAC5-F1
#
_entry.id   AF-A0A1I6YAC5-F1
#
_cell.length_a   1.000
_cell.length_b   1.000
_cell.length_c   1.000
_cell.angle_alpha   90.00
_cell.angle_beta   90.00
_cell.angle_gamma   90.00
#
_symmetry.space_group_name_H-M   'P 1'
#
loop_
_entity.id
_entity.type
_entity.pdbx_description
1 polymer ?
#
loop_
_entity_poly.entity_id
_entity_poly.type
_entity_poly.pdbx_seq_one_letter_code
_entity_poly.pdbx_strand_id
1 'polypeptide(L)'
;MNPSFPAAPVVERAAEPTEANIRELVYGFYDRVRADPLLGPVFEATLAGRWDDHLPKMCTFWGSLVLGAKQYRGNVQQAHQPLEGVEPQHFSRWLYLFLDTVESRYQPAAAVRFMEPALRIAQSLQLSRFGWDYKIPAEQQALLERVAPKRRRDDDSDEAHAPGASARRPGEPFPTRIIGKGKTD
;
A
#
# COMPACT_ATOMS: atom_id res chain seq x y z
N MET A 1 -2.22 30.48 -7.18
CA MET A 1 -3.41 29.93 -7.86
C MET A 1 -3.59 28.50 -7.39
N ASN A 2 -4.75 28.13 -6.85
CA ASN A 2 -5.08 26.73 -6.61
C ASN A 2 -5.39 26.08 -7.96
N PRO A 3 -4.75 24.96 -8.33
CA PRO A 3 -5.16 24.22 -9.52
C PRO A 3 -6.58 23.70 -9.30
N SER A 4 -7.55 24.29 -9.99
CA SER A 4 -8.91 23.78 -10.08
C SER A 4 -8.89 22.66 -11.11
N PHE A 5 -8.90 21.43 -10.64
CA PHE A 5 -9.18 20.29 -11.49
C PHE A 5 -10.69 20.27 -11.76
N PRO A 6 -11.14 20.07 -13.00
CA PRO A 6 -12.56 19.88 -13.27
C PRO A 6 -13.06 18.73 -12.41
N ALA A 7 -14.18 18.94 -11.70
CA ALA A 7 -14.83 17.87 -10.96
C ALA A 7 -15.11 16.71 -11.94
N ALA A 8 -14.70 15.50 -11.56
CA ALA A 8 -15.00 14.32 -12.35
C ALA A 8 -16.53 14.26 -12.61
N PRO A 9 -16.99 13.83 -13.80
CA PRO A 9 -18.42 13.65 -14.06
C PRO A 9 -19.04 12.81 -12.95
N VAL A 10 -20.30 13.09 -12.59
CA VAL A 10 -21.02 12.34 -11.56
C VAL A 10 -21.30 10.93 -12.10
N VAL A 11 -20.30 10.07 -12.00
CA VAL A 11 -20.43 8.64 -12.24
C VAL A 11 -21.12 8.06 -11.01
N GLU A 12 -22.17 7.27 -11.23
CA GLU A 12 -22.78 6.53 -10.13
C GLU A 12 -21.70 5.68 -9.44
N ARG A 13 -21.50 5.92 -8.14
CA ARG A 13 -20.42 5.25 -7.40
C ARG A 13 -20.71 3.76 -7.32
N ALA A 14 -19.75 2.96 -7.77
CA ALA A 14 -19.85 1.51 -7.79
C ALA A 14 -19.92 0.94 -6.37
N ALA A 15 -20.89 0.04 -6.14
CA ALA A 15 -21.01 -0.68 -4.87
C ALA A 15 -19.94 -1.77 -4.71
N GLU A 16 -19.49 -2.36 -5.83
CA GLU A 16 -18.51 -3.44 -5.84
C GLU A 16 -17.39 -3.20 -6.88
N PRO A 17 -16.13 -3.59 -6.57
CA PRO A 17 -15.03 -3.58 -7.51
C PRO A 17 -15.17 -4.69 -8.58
N THR A 18 -14.81 -4.35 -9.81
CA THR A 18 -14.70 -5.24 -10.98
C THR A 18 -13.42 -4.91 -11.74
N GLU A 19 -12.93 -5.81 -12.59
CA GLU A 19 -11.73 -5.51 -13.39
C GLU A 19 -11.90 -4.25 -14.26
N ALA A 20 -13.10 -4.04 -14.82
CA ALA A 20 -13.41 -2.89 -15.65
C ALA A 20 -13.34 -1.57 -14.87
N ASN A 21 -14.04 -1.46 -13.74
CA ASN A 21 -14.04 -0.21 -12.96
C ASN A 21 -12.71 0.03 -12.22
N ILE A 22 -11.93 -1.02 -11.92
CA ILE A 22 -10.56 -0.89 -11.42
C ILE A 22 -9.65 -0.32 -12.50
N ARG A 23 -9.77 -0.77 -13.75
CA ARG A 23 -9.03 -0.20 -14.87
C ARG A 23 -9.34 1.30 -15.00
N GLU A 24 -10.61 1.69 -14.97
CA GLU A 24 -10.99 3.10 -15.04
C GLU A 24 -10.44 3.92 -13.87
N LEU A 25 -10.49 3.38 -12.64
CA LEU A 25 -9.88 4.00 -11.46
C LEU A 25 -8.38 4.24 -11.68
N VAL A 26 -7.65 3.21 -12.13
CA VAL A 26 -6.19 3.27 -12.31
C VAL A 26 -5.83 4.31 -13.38
N TYR A 27 -6.46 4.26 -14.54
CA TYR A 27 -6.17 5.21 -15.61
C TYR A 27 -6.53 6.64 -15.20
N GLY A 28 -7.73 6.86 -14.66
CA GLY A 28 -8.15 8.20 -14.21
C GLY A 28 -7.27 8.74 -13.07
N PHE A 29 -6.81 7.88 -12.16
CA PHE A 29 -5.85 8.27 -11.12
C PHE A 29 -4.51 8.70 -11.72
N TYR A 30 -3.93 7.91 -12.63
CA TYR A 30 -2.63 8.23 -13.21
C TYR A 30 -2.67 9.42 -14.16
N ASP A 31 -3.80 9.71 -14.81
CA ASP A 31 -3.99 10.97 -15.54
C ASP A 31 -3.86 12.17 -14.59
N ARG A 32 -4.45 12.08 -13.39
CA ARG A 32 -4.29 13.12 -12.35
C ARG A 32 -2.86 13.22 -11.83
N VAL A 33 -2.18 12.08 -11.63
CA VAL A 33 -0.76 12.06 -11.21
C VAL A 33 0.13 12.75 -12.24
N ARG A 34 -0.08 12.49 -13.53
CA ARG A 34 0.70 13.09 -14.61
C ARG A 34 0.48 14.60 -14.74
N ALA A 35 -0.76 15.05 -14.52
CA ALA A 35 -1.10 16.47 -14.53
C ALA A 35 -0.70 17.22 -13.25
N ASP A 36 -0.33 16.50 -12.18
CA ASP A 36 0.00 17.11 -10.90
C ASP A 36 1.41 17.73 -10.92
N PRO A 37 1.59 19.01 -10.51
CA PRO A 37 2.87 19.68 -10.60
C PRO A 37 3.94 19.13 -9.63
N LEU A 38 3.55 18.44 -8.56
CA LEU A 38 4.47 17.84 -7.60
C LEU A 38 4.82 16.40 -8.00
N LEU A 39 3.83 15.60 -8.41
CA LEU A 39 4.04 14.20 -8.75
C LEU A 39 4.49 13.99 -10.20
N GLY A 40 3.92 14.75 -11.14
CA GLY A 40 4.17 14.60 -12.58
C GLY A 40 5.66 14.52 -12.92
N PRO A 41 6.51 15.46 -12.46
CA PRO A 41 7.95 15.41 -12.71
C PRO A 41 8.64 14.14 -12.19
N VAL A 42 8.27 13.67 -11.00
CA VAL A 42 8.83 12.44 -10.38
C VAL A 42 8.48 11.21 -11.21
N PHE A 43 7.22 11.10 -11.63
CA PHE A 43 6.76 9.98 -12.43
C PHE A 43 7.33 10.04 -13.85
N GLU A 44 7.34 11.19 -14.51
CA GLU A 44 7.87 11.32 -15.88
C GLU A 44 9.38 11.06 -15.94
N ALA A 45 10.15 11.47 -14.93
CA ALA A 45 11.59 11.13 -14.84
C ALA A 45 11.84 9.61 -14.89
N THR A 46 10.87 8.81 -14.42
CA THR A 46 10.97 7.34 -14.42
C THR A 46 10.18 6.70 -15.56
N LEU A 47 9.01 7.21 -15.93
CA LEU A 47 8.04 6.50 -16.78
C LEU A 47 7.84 7.12 -18.16
N ALA A 48 8.55 8.19 -18.51
CA ALA A 48 8.50 8.74 -19.86
C ALA A 48 8.71 7.63 -20.92
N GLY A 49 7.76 7.50 -21.83
CA GLY A 49 7.75 6.46 -22.87
C GLY A 49 7.40 5.03 -22.39
N ARG A 50 7.10 4.82 -21.10
CA ARG A 50 6.82 3.51 -20.49
C ARG A 50 5.45 3.41 -19.81
N TRP A 51 4.60 4.43 -19.98
CA TRP A 51 3.26 4.46 -19.39
C TRP A 51 2.39 3.29 -19.83
N ASP A 52 2.48 2.89 -21.10
CA ASP A 52 1.70 1.77 -21.65
C ASP A 52 2.08 0.42 -21.04
N ASP A 53 3.31 0.27 -20.53
CA ASP A 53 3.74 -0.91 -19.78
C ASP A 53 3.38 -0.83 -18.30
N HIS A 54 3.31 0.38 -17.74
CA HIS A 54 3.08 0.61 -16.31
C HIS A 54 1.61 0.48 -15.94
N LEU A 55 0.70 1.09 -16.70
CA LEU A 55 -0.73 1.13 -16.37
C LEU A 55 -1.38 -0.26 -16.30
N PRO A 56 -1.10 -1.23 -17.22
CA PRO A 56 -1.59 -2.59 -17.09
C PRO A 56 -1.10 -3.28 -15.81
N LYS A 57 0.17 -3.08 -15.43
CA LYS A 57 0.72 -3.64 -14.19
C LYS A 57 0.00 -3.08 -12.96
N MET A 58 -0.36 -1.81 -12.98
CA MET A 58 -1.13 -1.18 -11.90
C MET A 58 -2.57 -1.70 -11.84
N CYS A 59 -3.19 -2.00 -12.99
CA CYS A 59 -4.49 -2.68 -13.02
C CYS A 59 -4.40 -4.07 -12.37
N THR A 60 -3.39 -4.87 -12.74
CA THR A 60 -3.16 -6.18 -12.12
C THR A 60 -2.87 -6.06 -10.62
N PHE A 61 -2.07 -5.08 -10.21
CA PHE A 61 -1.75 -4.83 -8.80
C PHE A 61 -2.99 -4.54 -7.96
N TRP A 62 -3.79 -3.55 -8.35
CA TRP A 62 -5.01 -3.19 -7.62
C TRP A 62 -6.08 -4.28 -7.71
N GLY A 63 -6.25 -4.89 -8.88
CA GLY A 63 -7.11 -6.07 -9.05
C GLY A 63 -6.72 -7.20 -8.11
N SER A 64 -5.42 -7.45 -7.94
CA SER A 64 -4.93 -8.50 -7.05
C SER A 64 -5.26 -8.24 -5.58
N LEU A 65 -5.08 -7.00 -5.13
CA LEU A 65 -5.36 -6.61 -3.76
C LEU A 65 -6.86 -6.62 -3.45
N VAL A 66 -7.65 -6.05 -4.35
CA VAL A 66 -9.06 -5.78 -4.08
C VAL A 66 -9.93 -6.98 -4.40
N LEU A 67 -9.69 -7.69 -5.51
CA LEU A 67 -10.45 -8.88 -5.90
C LEU A 67 -9.87 -10.16 -5.29
N GLY A 68 -8.74 -10.09 -4.59
CA GLY A 68 -8.06 -11.25 -4.03
C GLY A 68 -7.41 -12.16 -5.09
N ALA A 69 -7.28 -11.68 -6.32
CA ALA A 69 -6.64 -12.41 -7.41
C ALA A 69 -5.12 -12.46 -7.15
N LYS A 70 -4.51 -13.62 -6.94
CA LYS A 70 -3.05 -13.72 -6.66
C LYS A 70 -2.18 -13.56 -7.92
N GLN A 71 -2.42 -12.52 -8.71
CA GLN A 71 -1.85 -12.33 -10.05
C GLN A 71 -0.63 -11.41 -10.06
N TYR A 72 -0.56 -10.43 -9.15
CA TYR A 72 0.61 -9.57 -9.00
C TYR A 72 1.74 -10.32 -8.26
N ARG A 73 2.92 -10.36 -8.87
CA ARG A 73 4.12 -11.06 -8.34
C ARG A 73 5.32 -10.14 -8.08
N GLY A 74 5.13 -8.83 -8.20
CA GLY A 74 6.21 -7.86 -7.99
C GLY A 74 6.47 -7.56 -6.51
N ASN A 75 7.63 -6.97 -6.22
CA ASN A 75 7.94 -6.41 -4.92
C ASN A 75 7.84 -4.88 -5.00
N VAL A 76 6.78 -4.32 -4.40
CA VAL A 76 6.50 -2.88 -4.43
C VAL A 76 7.65 -2.08 -3.82
N GLN A 77 8.19 -2.53 -2.69
CA GLN A 77 9.27 -1.82 -1.99
C GLN A 77 10.54 -1.75 -2.85
N GLN A 78 10.95 -2.85 -3.46
CA GLN A 78 12.10 -2.88 -4.38
C GLN A 78 11.89 -1.99 -5.60
N ALA A 79 10.66 -1.92 -6.12
CA ALA A 79 10.35 -1.05 -7.26
C ALA A 79 10.47 0.45 -6.94
N HIS A 80 10.26 0.85 -5.67
CA HIS A 80 10.30 2.26 -5.25
C HIS A 80 11.64 2.69 -4.63
N GLN A 81 12.48 1.74 -4.20
CA GLN A 81 13.83 2.02 -3.67
C GLN A 81 14.73 2.85 -4.61
N PRO A 82 14.86 2.56 -5.91
CA PRO A 82 15.78 3.28 -6.80
C PRO A 82 15.29 4.68 -7.20
N LEU A 83 14.07 5.09 -6.80
CA LEU A 83 13.54 6.41 -7.15
C LEU A 83 14.34 7.49 -6.41
N GLU A 84 14.87 8.46 -7.13
CA GLU A 84 15.54 9.63 -6.56
C GLU A 84 14.54 10.79 -6.39
N GLY A 85 14.84 11.75 -5.51
CA GLY A 85 14.00 12.95 -5.31
C GLY A 85 12.63 12.73 -4.67
N VAL A 86 12.26 11.49 -4.31
CA VAL A 86 11.00 11.23 -3.59
C VAL A 86 11.12 11.64 -2.12
N GLU A 87 10.38 12.69 -1.78
CA GLU A 87 10.22 13.27 -0.43
C GLU A 87 8.86 12.95 0.21
N PRO A 88 8.69 13.13 1.54
CA PRO A 88 7.43 12.92 2.25
C PRO A 88 6.17 13.57 1.63
N GLN A 89 6.31 14.77 1.07
CA GLN A 89 5.21 15.49 0.44
C GLN A 89 4.64 14.77 -0.78
N HIS A 90 5.46 14.01 -1.51
CA HIS A 90 5.01 13.22 -2.65
C HIS A 90 4.10 12.08 -2.20
N PHE A 91 4.43 11.38 -1.10
CA PHE A 91 3.55 10.36 -0.54
C PHE A 91 2.21 10.93 -0.11
N SER A 92 2.23 12.08 0.58
CA SER A 92 1.02 12.76 1.04
C SER A 92 0.14 13.18 -0.14
N ARG A 93 0.75 13.73 -1.21
CA ARG A 93 0.03 14.15 -2.42
C ARG A 93 -0.51 12.96 -3.21
N TRP A 94 0.27 11.89 -3.34
CA TRP A 94 -0.15 10.66 -4.01
C TRP A 94 -1.34 10.03 -3.29
N LEU A 95 -1.29 9.93 -1.95
CA LEU A 95 -2.39 9.43 -1.14
C LEU A 95 -3.64 10.31 -1.30
N TYR A 96 -3.49 11.62 -1.20
CA TYR A 96 -4.61 12.55 -1.41
C TYR A 96 -5.31 12.31 -2.75
N LEU A 97 -4.57 12.30 -3.86
CA LEU A 97 -5.14 12.08 -5.19
C LEU A 97 -5.77 10.69 -5.33
N PHE A 98 -5.13 9.65 -4.78
CA PHE A 98 -5.62 8.28 -4.89
C PHE A 98 -6.93 8.11 -4.13
N LEU A 99 -6.97 8.53 -2.87
CA LEU A 99 -8.14 8.39 -2.01
C LEU A 99 -9.32 9.20 -2.55
N ASP A 100 -9.10 10.42 -3.01
CA ASP A 100 -10.14 11.26 -3.64
C ASP A 100 -10.68 10.61 -4.95
N THR A 101 -9.80 9.99 -5.75
CA THR A 101 -10.23 9.24 -6.95
C THR A 101 -11.03 7.99 -6.59
N VAL A 102 -10.69 7.31 -5.49
CA VAL A 102 -11.45 6.15 -5.02
C VAL A 102 -12.83 6.58 -4.48
N GLU A 103 -12.89 7.61 -3.63
CA GLU A 103 -14.13 8.08 -2.99
C GLU A 103 -15.13 8.66 -3.99
N SER A 104 -14.65 9.22 -5.11
CA SER A 104 -15.50 9.69 -6.21
C SER A 104 -16.03 8.56 -7.10
N ARG A 105 -15.45 7.36 -7.08
CA ARG A 105 -15.85 6.22 -7.93
C ARG A 105 -16.56 5.09 -7.20
N TYR A 106 -16.36 4.95 -5.89
CA TYR A 106 -16.86 3.81 -5.12
C TYR A 106 -17.68 4.24 -3.91
N GLN A 107 -18.69 3.43 -3.57
CA GLN A 107 -19.39 3.56 -2.31
C GLN A 107 -18.45 3.22 -1.13
N PRO A 108 -18.71 3.73 0.09
CA PRO A 108 -17.77 3.63 1.21
C PRO A 108 -17.21 2.21 1.47
N ALA A 109 -18.06 1.17 1.41
CA ALA A 109 -17.64 -0.21 1.65
C ALA A 109 -16.61 -0.70 0.61
N ALA A 110 -16.83 -0.42 -0.68
CA ALA A 110 -15.86 -0.76 -1.72
C ALA A 110 -14.61 0.12 -1.65
N ALA A 111 -14.77 1.42 -1.36
CA ALA A 111 -13.65 2.36 -1.26
C ALA A 111 -12.60 1.91 -0.24
N VAL A 112 -13.03 1.49 0.96
CA VAL A 112 -12.13 1.02 2.04
C VAL A 112 -11.20 -0.11 1.56
N ARG A 113 -11.67 -1.01 0.67
CA ARG A 113 -10.86 -2.11 0.12
C ARG A 113 -9.64 -1.63 -0.68
N PHE A 114 -9.67 -0.40 -1.22
CA PHE A 114 -8.52 0.23 -1.87
C PHE A 114 -7.71 1.10 -0.90
N MET A 115 -8.41 1.89 -0.09
CA MET A 115 -7.81 2.90 0.79
C MET A 115 -6.93 2.25 1.87
N GLU A 116 -7.39 1.17 2.49
CA GLU A 116 -6.66 0.46 3.54
C GLU A 116 -5.28 -0.06 3.05
N PRO A 117 -5.18 -0.85 1.98
CA PRO A 117 -3.87 -1.27 1.48
C PRO A 117 -3.03 -0.10 0.98
N ALA A 118 -3.61 0.92 0.32
CA ALA A 118 -2.87 2.09 -0.13
C ALA A 118 -2.12 2.79 1.01
N LEU A 119 -2.83 3.03 2.12
CA LEU A 119 -2.28 3.67 3.30
C LEU A 119 -1.18 2.83 3.97
N ARG A 120 -1.38 1.51 4.09
CA ARG A 120 -0.38 0.60 4.69
C ARG A 120 0.87 0.48 3.82
N ILE A 121 0.70 0.39 2.51
CA ILE A 121 1.82 0.36 1.56
C ILE A 121 2.60 1.68 1.64
N ALA A 122 1.92 2.83 1.62
CA ALA A 122 2.57 4.12 1.76
C ALA A 122 3.36 4.23 3.08
N GLN A 123 2.77 3.83 4.21
CA GLN A 123 3.47 3.78 5.50
C GLN A 123 4.73 2.91 5.44
N SER A 124 4.64 1.70 4.88
CA SER A 124 5.79 0.79 4.75
C SER A 124 6.90 1.38 3.88
N LEU A 125 6.55 1.99 2.73
CA LEU A 125 7.51 2.64 1.85
C LEU A 125 8.19 3.84 2.50
N GLN A 126 7.42 4.68 3.21
CA GLN A 126 7.95 5.85 3.92
C GLN A 126 8.95 5.44 5.01
N LEU A 127 8.60 4.45 5.85
CA LEU A 127 9.52 3.94 6.89
C LEU A 127 10.77 3.31 6.28
N SER A 128 10.63 2.58 5.18
CA SER A 128 11.76 1.99 4.47
C SER A 128 12.70 3.02 3.87
N ARG A 129 12.18 4.17 3.44
CA ARG A 129 12.93 5.18 2.70
C ARG A 129 13.54 6.24 3.62
N PHE A 130 12.78 6.68 4.62
CA PHE A 130 13.18 7.79 5.51
C PHE A 130 13.70 7.31 6.87
N GLY A 131 13.74 6.00 7.08
CA GLY A 131 14.23 5.37 8.32
C GLY A 131 13.13 5.21 9.37
N TRP A 132 13.46 4.44 10.41
CA TRP A 132 12.51 4.06 11.48
C TRP A 132 12.16 5.21 12.44
N ASP A 133 13.01 6.23 12.50
CA ASP A 133 12.76 7.44 13.30
C ASP A 133 11.84 8.44 12.59
N TYR A 134 11.58 8.25 11.30
CA TYR A 134 10.67 9.07 10.53
C TYR A 134 9.26 9.06 11.12
N LYS A 135 8.68 10.24 11.31
CA LYS A 135 7.32 10.40 11.79
C LYS A 135 6.39 10.54 10.59
N ILE A 136 5.51 9.56 10.41
CA ILE A 136 4.38 9.68 9.49
C ILE A 136 3.56 10.92 9.88
N PRO A 137 3.13 11.76 8.92
CA PRO A 137 2.29 12.91 9.21
C PRO A 137 1.04 12.51 10.01
N ALA A 138 0.67 13.31 11.02
CA ALA A 138 -0.43 13.00 11.93
C ALA A 138 -1.76 12.77 11.18
N GLU A 139 -1.99 13.54 10.10
CA GLU A 139 -3.16 13.44 9.23
C GLU A 139 -3.26 12.05 8.56
N GLN A 140 -2.12 11.55 8.06
CA GLN A 140 -2.04 10.22 7.46
C GLN A 140 -2.20 9.12 8.52
N GLN A 141 -1.64 9.31 9.72
CA GLN A 141 -1.79 8.37 10.83
C GLN A 141 -3.25 8.27 11.30
N ALA A 142 -3.94 9.40 11.46
CA ALA A 142 -5.36 9.42 11.80
C ALA A 142 -6.22 8.74 10.72
N LEU A 143 -5.85 8.91 9.45
CA LEU A 143 -6.54 8.27 8.34
C LEU A 143 -6.34 6.74 8.33
N LEU A 144 -5.12 6.28 8.61
CA LEU A 144 -4.82 4.86 8.83
C LEU A 144 -5.65 4.26 9.96
N GLU A 145 -5.76 4.95 11.10
CA GLU A 145 -6.54 4.46 12.24
C GLU A 145 -8.04 4.35 11.93
N ARG A 146 -8.57 5.30 11.14
CA ARG A 146 -9.97 5.33 10.74
C ARG A 146 -10.31 4.26 9.69
N VAL A 147 -9.46 4.10 8.67
CA VAL A 147 -9.74 3.24 7.51
C VAL A 147 -9.25 1.81 7.74
N ALA A 148 -8.19 1.65 8.51
CA ALA A 148 -7.44 0.42 8.67
C ALA A 148 -7.10 0.16 10.14
N PRO A 149 -8.10 0.19 11.07
CA PRO A 149 -7.85 0.07 12.49
C PRO A 149 -7.04 -1.20 12.76
N LYS A 150 -6.02 -1.09 13.63
CA LYS A 150 -5.31 -2.28 14.09
C LYS A 150 -6.35 -3.23 14.67
N ARG A 151 -6.49 -4.42 14.08
CA ARG A 151 -7.20 -5.52 14.76
C ARG A 151 -6.62 -5.58 16.17
N ARG A 152 -7.46 -5.35 17.17
CA ARG A 152 -7.14 -5.80 18.52
C ARG A 152 -6.86 -7.30 18.36
N ARG A 153 -5.73 -7.79 18.86
CA ARG A 153 -5.64 -9.23 19.11
C ARG A 153 -6.80 -9.47 20.07
N ASP A 154 -7.83 -10.18 19.63
CA ASP A 154 -8.93 -10.53 20.51
C ASP A 154 -8.32 -11.27 21.70
N ASP A 155 -8.30 -10.58 22.83
CA ASP A 155 -8.07 -11.13 24.15
C ASP A 155 -9.43 -11.70 24.57
N ASP A 156 -9.79 -12.82 23.95
CA ASP A 156 -10.85 -13.68 24.43
C ASP A 156 -10.52 -15.13 24.06
N SER A 157 -9.69 -15.71 24.91
CA SER A 157 -9.79 -17.11 25.25
C SER A 157 -10.00 -17.20 26.76
N ASP A 158 -11.11 -16.62 27.23
CA ASP A 158 -11.74 -17.03 28.49
C ASP A 158 -12.72 -18.17 28.17
N GLU A 159 -12.17 -19.34 27.81
CA GLU A 159 -12.89 -20.61 27.92
C GLU A 159 -12.02 -21.59 28.72
N ALA A 160 -12.45 -21.77 29.97
CA ALA A 160 -11.98 -22.67 31.00
C ALA A 160 -11.11 -23.87 30.55
N HIS A 161 -9.85 -23.88 31.02
CA HIS A 161 -9.14 -25.13 31.29
C HIS A 161 -8.72 -25.17 32.76
N ALA A 162 -9.37 -26.06 33.52
CA ALA A 162 -9.05 -26.40 34.89
C ALA A 162 -7.59 -26.93 35.02
N PRO A 163 -6.97 -26.83 36.21
CA PRO A 163 -5.53 -27.01 36.36
C PRO A 163 -5.13 -28.49 36.46
N GLY A 164 -4.07 -28.87 35.75
CA GLY A 164 -3.50 -30.22 35.80
C GLY A 164 -2.02 -30.26 35.40
N ALA A 165 -1.15 -29.98 36.37
CA ALA A 165 0.24 -30.43 36.54
C ALA A 165 1.20 -30.54 35.32
N SER A 166 2.25 -29.71 35.30
CA SER A 166 3.61 -30.11 35.71
C SER A 166 4.67 -29.17 35.11
N ALA A 167 5.52 -28.65 35.99
CA ALA A 167 6.52 -27.62 35.70
C ALA A 167 7.66 -28.12 34.80
N ARG A 168 8.12 -27.25 33.88
CA ARG A 168 9.51 -27.28 33.37
C ARG A 168 10.13 -25.89 33.43
N ARG A 169 11.35 -25.85 33.96
CA ARG A 169 12.15 -24.63 34.21
C ARG A 169 12.86 -24.14 32.94
N PRO A 170 13.34 -22.87 32.92
CA PRO A 170 13.84 -22.20 31.72
C PRO A 170 15.36 -22.33 31.54
N GLY A 171 15.78 -22.36 30.27
CA GLY A 171 17.14 -22.02 29.84
C GLY A 171 17.86 -23.12 29.08
N GLU A 172 17.93 -23.01 27.75
CA GLU A 172 19.09 -23.42 26.93
C GLU A 172 18.99 -22.78 25.52
N PRO A 173 20.08 -22.20 24.97
CA PRO A 173 20.07 -21.48 23.70
C PRO A 173 20.17 -22.41 22.48
N PHE A 174 19.58 -21.97 21.37
CA PHE A 174 19.66 -22.64 20.06
C PHE A 174 21.11 -22.86 19.61
N PRO A 175 21.51 -24.05 19.15
CA PRO A 175 22.84 -24.28 18.63
C PRO A 175 22.98 -23.71 17.21
N THR A 176 23.87 -22.73 17.05
CA THR A 176 24.47 -22.33 15.78
C THR A 176 25.81 -23.05 15.63
N ARG A 177 26.03 -23.77 14.51
CA ARG A 177 27.39 -23.87 13.95
C ARG A 177 27.39 -23.93 12.43
N ILE A 178 28.16 -22.99 11.90
CA ILE A 178 28.56 -22.69 10.52
C ILE A 178 29.84 -23.50 10.21
N ILE A 179 30.19 -23.61 8.92
CA ILE A 179 31.50 -23.92 8.28
C ILE A 179 31.54 -25.36 7.73
N GLY A 180 31.93 -25.65 6.49
CA GLY A 180 32.49 -24.86 5.39
C GLY A 180 33.38 -25.77 4.50
N LYS A 181 33.24 -25.61 3.18
CA LYS A 181 34.24 -25.78 2.09
C LYS A 181 35.08 -27.07 1.99
N GLY A 182 35.03 -27.72 0.83
CA GLY A 182 36.03 -28.66 0.33
C GLY A 182 35.92 -28.81 -1.20
N LYS A 183 37.05 -28.76 -1.88
CA LYS A 183 37.28 -28.66 -3.34
C LYS A 183 37.69 -30.05 -3.87
N THR A 184 37.39 -30.32 -5.15
CA THR A 184 38.12 -31.17 -6.13
C THR A 184 38.63 -32.57 -5.73
N ASP A 185 38.20 -33.60 -6.45
CA ASP A 185 38.95 -34.18 -7.58
C ASP A 185 37.94 -34.70 -8.63
#